data_AF-T2J5J7-F1
#
_entry.id   AF-T2J5J7-F1
#
_cell.length_a   1.000
_cell.length_b   1.000
_cell.length_c   1.000
_cell.angle_alpha   90.00
_cell.angle_beta   90.00
_cell.angle_gamma   90.00
#
_symmetry.space_group_name_H-M   'P 1'
#
loop_
_entity.id
_entity.type
_entity.pdbx_description
1 polymer ?
#
loop_
_entity_poly.entity_id
_entity_poly.type
_entity_poly.pdbx_seq_one_letter_code
_entity_poly.pdbx_strand_id
1 'polypeptide(L)'
;MIPQSENLPIHVDSLLELFCQEPTLRSQQDISTIEASLRKAVSPQFEIVFAGAFSAGKSMLINALLERELLYSAEGHATGTECHIYYAEPEQEKVVLTFFERSRYYRTS
;
A
#
# COMPACT_ATOMS: atom_id res chain seq x y z
N MET A 1 22.57 -6.00 0.16
CA MET A 1 23.12 -5.38 1.39
C MET A 1 22.40 -4.06 1.64
N ILE A 2 21.54 -3.97 2.66
CA ILE A 2 21.20 -2.70 3.30
C ILE A 2 21.11 -2.97 4.83
N PRO A 3 22.24 -2.99 5.57
CA PRO A 3 22.23 -3.17 7.03
C PRO A 3 22.14 -1.83 7.79
N GLN A 4 22.05 -0.68 7.09
CA GLN A 4 22.20 0.64 7.73
C GLN A 4 20.91 1.21 8.34
N SER A 5 19.75 0.57 8.15
CA SER A 5 18.45 1.13 8.56
C SER A 5 17.88 0.58 9.87
N GLU A 6 18.50 -0.39 10.54
CA GLU A 6 17.94 -1.00 11.77
C GLU A 6 17.68 0.02 12.88
N ASN A 7 18.55 1.03 13.03
CA ASN A 7 18.44 2.05 14.07
C ASN A 7 17.85 3.39 13.57
N LEU A 8 17.59 3.51 12.27
CA LEU A 8 17.08 4.74 11.67
C LEU A 8 15.69 5.16 12.21
N PRO A 9 14.71 4.24 12.39
CA PRO A 9 13.43 4.61 13.01
C PRO A 9 13.62 5.17 14.41
N ILE A 10 14.38 4.47 15.24
CA ILE A 10 14.64 4.86 16.65
C ILE A 10 15.24 6.26 16.73
N HIS A 11 16.22 6.56 15.88
CA HIS A 11 16.88 7.86 15.86
C HIS A 11 15.97 8.98 15.35
N VAL A 12 15.16 8.70 14.32
CA VAL A 12 14.21 9.68 13.80
C VAL A 12 13.12 9.94 14.82
N ASP A 13 12.55 8.91 15.45
CA ASP A 13 11.52 9.03 16.47
C ASP A 13 12.03 9.84 17.68
N SER A 14 13.26 9.59 18.13
CA SER A 14 13.88 10.37 19.22
C SER A 14 14.03 11.86 18.84
N LEU A 15 14.40 12.15 17.60
CA LEU A 15 14.49 13.53 17.10
C LEU A 15 13.11 14.19 16.99
N LEU A 16 12.09 13.45 16.58
CA LEU A 16 10.71 13.94 16.52
C LEU A 16 10.16 14.21 17.92
N GLU A 17 10.48 13.38 18.91
CA GLU A 17 10.14 13.63 20.32
C GLU A 17 10.80 14.90 20.85
N LEU A 18 12.10 15.10 20.59
CA LEU A 18 12.82 16.32 20.96
C LEU A 18 12.25 17.56 20.24
N PHE A 19 11.94 17.45 18.95
CA PHE A 19 11.28 18.52 18.19
C PHE A 19 9.91 18.86 18.79
N CYS A 20 9.16 17.85 19.21
CA CYS A 20 7.91 18.05 19.92
C CYS A 20 8.14 18.76 21.27
N GLN A 21 9.24 18.55 21.98
CA GLN A 21 9.46 19.24 23.25
C GLN A 21 9.70 20.76 23.10
N GLU A 22 9.93 21.26 21.88
CA GLU A 22 10.20 22.67 21.59
C GLU A 22 9.00 23.40 20.92
N PRO A 23 8.19 24.17 21.67
CA PRO A 23 6.97 24.80 21.15
C PRO A 23 7.24 25.87 20.07
N THR A 24 8.43 26.46 20.08
CA THR A 24 8.89 27.50 19.15
C THR A 24 9.12 26.97 17.73
N LEU A 25 9.48 25.69 17.61
CA LEU A 25 9.79 25.05 16.33
C LEU A 25 8.56 24.36 15.71
N ARG A 26 7.63 23.87 16.55
CA ARG A 26 6.41 23.17 16.12
C ARG A 26 5.52 23.96 15.14
N SER A 27 5.48 25.29 15.26
CA SER A 27 4.62 26.13 14.42
C SER A 27 5.19 26.42 13.03
N GLN A 28 6.47 26.08 12.79
CA GLN A 28 7.19 26.47 11.58
C GLN A 28 7.50 25.32 10.61
N GLN A 29 7.42 24.06 11.04
CA GLN A 29 7.83 22.93 10.19
C GLN A 29 6.79 21.81 10.14
N ASP A 30 6.60 21.30 8.91
CA ASP A 30 5.78 20.13 8.63
C ASP A 30 6.63 18.85 8.68
N ILE A 31 6.32 17.99 9.66
CA ILE A 31 7.02 16.73 9.93
C ILE A 31 6.61 15.61 8.95
N SER A 32 5.48 15.78 8.23
CA SER A 32 4.90 14.73 7.38
C SER A 32 5.85 14.21 6.30
N THR A 33 6.73 15.09 5.81
CA THR A 33 7.77 14.74 4.81
C THR A 33 8.84 13.81 5.37
N ILE A 34 9.23 14.00 6.63
CA ILE A 34 10.21 13.16 7.34
C ILE A 34 9.61 11.79 7.60
N GLU A 35 8.38 11.72 8.11
CA GLU A 35 7.66 10.46 8.33
C GLU A 35 7.46 9.67 7.04
N ALA A 36 7.07 10.34 5.95
CA ALA A 36 6.93 9.70 4.65
C ALA A 36 8.26 9.16 4.11
N SER A 37 9.37 9.88 4.35
CA SER A 37 10.71 9.46 3.93
C SER A 37 11.23 8.31 4.78
N LEU A 38 11.03 8.34 6.09
CA LEU A 38 11.37 7.26 7.00
C LEU A 38 10.63 5.97 6.60
N ARG A 39 9.33 6.06 6.35
CA ARG A 39 8.52 4.91 5.90
C ARG A 39 9.09 4.26 4.64
N LYS A 40 9.46 5.09 3.64
CA LYS A 40 10.08 4.61 2.39
C LYS A 40 11.46 3.97 2.62
N ALA A 41 12.25 4.50 3.55
CA ALA A 41 13.59 4.00 3.84
C ALA A 41 13.57 2.68 4.61
N VAL A 42 12.61 2.49 5.52
CA VAL A 42 12.51 1.33 6.41
C VAL A 42 11.76 0.18 5.75
N SER A 43 10.74 0.47 4.92
CA SER A 43 9.94 -0.53 4.23
C SER A 43 9.78 -0.17 2.75
N PRO A 44 10.84 -0.33 1.94
CA PRO A 44 10.74 -0.12 0.50
C PRO A 44 9.82 -1.19 -0.09
N GLN A 45 8.76 -0.76 -0.79
CA GLN A 45 7.85 -1.65 -1.50
C GLN A 45 8.28 -1.75 -2.96
N PHE A 46 8.37 -2.98 -3.47
CA PHE A 46 8.54 -3.25 -4.89
C PHE A 46 7.20 -3.64 -5.49
N GLU A 47 6.70 -2.84 -6.42
CA GLU A 47 5.38 -3.03 -7.03
C GLU A 47 5.52 -3.50 -8.48
N ILE A 48 4.76 -4.53 -8.84
CA ILE A 48 4.64 -5.04 -10.22
C ILE A 48 3.20 -4.83 -10.68
N VAL A 49 3.03 -4.07 -11.76
CA VAL A 49 1.71 -3.77 -12.33
C VAL A 49 1.46 -4.61 -13.58
N PHE A 50 0.41 -5.44 -13.53
CA PHE A 50 -0.07 -6.20 -14.68
C PHE A 50 -1.22 -5.47 -15.38
N ALA A 51 -0.91 -4.72 -16.44
CA ALA A 51 -1.89 -4.00 -17.25
C ALA A 51 -2.21 -4.74 -18.56
N GLY A 52 -3.45 -4.63 -19.05
CA GLY A 52 -3.86 -5.24 -20.31
C GLY A 52 -5.37 -5.36 -20.45
N ALA A 53 -5.84 -5.62 -21.68
CA ALA A 53 -7.26 -5.78 -21.98
C ALA A 53 -7.93 -6.85 -21.11
N PHE A 54 -9.24 -6.72 -20.93
CA PHE A 54 -10.06 -7.74 -20.29
C PHE A 54 -9.88 -9.09 -20.99
N SER A 55 -9.73 -10.16 -20.20
CA SER A 55 -9.42 -11.52 -20.69
C SER A 55 -8.05 -11.75 -21.35
N ALA A 56 -7.10 -10.81 -21.27
CA ALA A 56 -5.73 -11.02 -21.80
C ALA A 56 -4.86 -12.04 -21.03
N GLY A 57 -5.44 -12.85 -20.12
CA GLY A 57 -4.70 -13.85 -19.35
C GLY A 57 -3.92 -13.32 -18.13
N LYS A 58 -4.16 -12.08 -17.69
CA LYS A 58 -3.44 -11.46 -16.54
C LYS A 58 -3.48 -12.31 -15.27
N SER A 59 -4.66 -12.79 -14.88
CA SER A 59 -4.83 -13.65 -13.68
C SER A 59 -4.11 -14.99 -13.83
N MET A 60 -4.08 -15.56 -15.04
CA MET A 60 -3.36 -16.80 -15.33
C MET A 60 -1.86 -16.61 -15.17
N LEU A 61 -1.31 -15.49 -15.67
CA LEU A 61 0.10 -15.15 -15.47
C LEU A 61 0.46 -14.97 -13.99
N ILE A 62 -0.38 -14.27 -13.23
CA ILE A 62 -0.17 -14.07 -11.80
C ILE A 62 -0.18 -15.40 -11.04
N ASN A 63 -1.16 -16.28 -11.29
CA ASN A 63 -1.24 -17.59 -10.64
C ASN A 63 -0.03 -18.48 -10.99
N ALA A 64 0.43 -18.43 -12.24
CA ALA A 64 1.63 -19.16 -12.67
C ALA A 64 2.90 -18.64 -11.97
N LEU A 65 3.04 -17.32 -11.82
CA LEU A 65 4.17 -16.70 -11.11
C LEU A 65 4.17 -17.00 -9.61
N LEU A 66 2.99 -17.13 -9.00
CA LEU A 66 2.83 -17.42 -7.58
C LEU A 66 2.75 -18.92 -7.26
N GLU A 67 2.76 -19.77 -8.30
CA GLU A 67 2.58 -21.23 -8.24
C GLU A 67 1.35 -21.66 -7.42
N ARG A 68 0.30 -20.84 -7.42
CA ARG A 68 -0.96 -21.09 -6.68
C ARG A 68 -2.14 -20.47 -7.42
N GLU A 69 -3.32 -21.08 -7.26
CA GLU A 69 -4.58 -20.52 -7.77
C GLU A 69 -5.12 -19.44 -6.81
N LEU A 70 -4.54 -18.23 -6.85
CA LEU A 70 -4.95 -17.12 -5.99
C LEU A 70 -6.10 -16.31 -6.59
N LEU A 71 -6.04 -16.02 -7.89
CA LEU A 71 -7.02 -15.21 -8.60
C LEU A 71 -7.92 -16.10 -9.46
N TYR A 72 -9.24 -15.94 -9.34
CA TYR A 72 -10.19 -16.64 -10.21
C TYR A 72 -9.98 -16.25 -11.69
N SER A 73 -9.78 -17.24 -12.55
CA SER A 73 -9.63 -17.09 -14.01
C SER A 73 -10.97 -17.12 -14.74
N ALA A 74 -12.02 -16.51 -14.17
CA ALA A 74 -13.36 -16.50 -14.78
C ALA A 74 -13.53 -15.30 -15.72
N GLU A 75 -13.96 -15.56 -16.96
CA GLU A 75 -14.14 -14.59 -18.07
C GLU A 75 -15.21 -13.49 -17.83
N GLY A 76 -15.81 -13.41 -16.64
CA GLY A 76 -16.91 -12.48 -16.34
C GLY A 76 -16.73 -11.53 -15.15
N HIS A 77 -15.66 -11.65 -14.35
CA HIS A 77 -15.61 -11.00 -13.02
C HIS A 77 -14.35 -10.18 -12.70
N ALA A 78 -13.34 -10.15 -13.57
CA ALA A 78 -12.07 -9.45 -13.31
C ALA A 78 -11.91 -8.14 -14.11
N THR A 79 -12.99 -7.38 -14.31
CA THR A 79 -13.01 -6.32 -15.33
C THR A 79 -13.56 -4.96 -14.88
N GLY A 80 -13.51 -4.67 -13.58
CA GLY A 80 -13.80 -3.32 -13.09
C GLY A 80 -13.23 -2.96 -11.71
N THR A 81 -12.46 -3.84 -11.09
CA THR A 81 -11.97 -3.66 -9.71
C THR A 81 -10.46 -3.80 -9.69
N GLU A 82 -9.79 -2.81 -9.11
CA GLU A 82 -8.36 -2.86 -8.83
C GLU A 82 -8.09 -3.93 -7.77
N CYS A 83 -7.11 -4.79 -8.02
CA CYS A 83 -6.73 -5.87 -7.10
C CYS A 83 -5.25 -5.74 -6.79
N HIS A 84 -4.92 -5.68 -5.50
CA HIS A 84 -3.55 -5.65 -5.01
C HIS A 84 -3.28 -6.94 -4.23
N ILE A 85 -2.13 -7.55 -4.50
CA ILE A 85 -1.64 -8.73 -3.78
C ILE A 85 -0.41 -8.29 -3.00
N TYR A 86 -0.44 -8.52 -1.69
CA TYR A 86 0.67 -8.23 -0.79
C TYR A 86 1.14 -9.51 -0.12
N TYR A 87 2.43 -9.55 0.22
CA TYR A 87 2.94 -10.61 1.09
C TYR A 87 2.32 -10.50 2.48
N ALA A 88 1.99 -11.65 3.07
CA ALA A 88 1.56 -11.79 4.43
C ALA A 88 2.19 -13.06 5.02
N GLU A 89 2.49 -13.04 6.32
CA GLU A 89 2.83 -14.25 7.07
C GLU A 89 1.66 -15.25 7.02
N PRO A 90 1.90 -16.57 7.12
CA PRO A 90 0.86 -17.59 6.95
C PRO A 90 -0.39 -17.41 7.83
N GLU A 91 -0.22 -16.92 9.06
CA GLU A 91 -1.32 -16.68 10.01
C GLU A 91 -2.04 -15.34 9.81
N GLN A 92 -1.61 -14.53 8.84
CA GLN A 92 -2.12 -13.17 8.57
C GLN A 92 -2.82 -13.06 7.20
N GLU A 93 -3.09 -14.19 6.54
CA GLU A 93 -3.81 -14.21 5.28
C GLU A 93 -5.22 -13.61 5.45
N LYS A 94 -5.53 -12.59 4.66
CA LYS A 94 -6.83 -11.91 4.67
C LYS A 94 -7.17 -11.32 3.31
N VAL A 95 -8.47 -11.24 3.04
CA VAL A 95 -9.02 -10.55 1.87
C VAL A 95 -9.68 -9.26 2.36
N VAL A 96 -9.26 -8.12 1.81
CA VAL A 96 -9.85 -6.81 2.10
C VAL A 96 -10.62 -6.34 0.87
N LEU A 97 -11.92 -6.12 1.03
CA LEU A 97 -12.79 -5.55 -0.02
C LEU A 97 -13.10 -4.10 0.33
N THR A 98 -12.61 -3.19 -0.51
CA THR A 98 -12.86 -1.75 -0.35
C THR A 98 -13.99 -1.34 -1.28
N PHE A 99 -15.10 -0.88 -0.70
CA PHE A 99 -16.26 -0.37 -1.45
C PHE A 99 -16.25 1.16 -1.43
N PHE A 100 -16.23 1.77 -2.62
CA PHE A 100 -16.46 3.21 -2.75
C PHE A 100 -17.97 3.47 -2.86
N GLU A 101 -18.59 4.00 -1.81
CA GLU A 101 -19.96 4.51 -1.92
C GLU A 101 -19.96 5.84 -2.66
N ARG A 102 -20.65 5.90 -3.80
CA ARG A 102 -20.89 7.15 -4.52
C ARG A 102 -22.14 7.82 -3.96
N SER A 103 -22.01 8.62 -2.91
CA SER A 103 -23.07 9.56 -2.53
C SER A 103 -23.15 10.67 -3.57
N ARG A 104 -24.25 10.69 -4.34
CA ARG A 104 -25.02 11.87 -4.81
C ARG A 104 -26.00 11.45 -5.92
N TYR A 105 -27.23 11.16 -5.54
CA TYR A 105 -28.39 11.36 -6.43
C TYR A 105 -28.96 12.75 -6.12
N TYR A 106 -28.80 13.69 -7.06
CA TYR A 106 -29.70 14.84 -7.13
C TYR A 106 -31.02 14.33 -7.71
N ARG A 107 -32.11 14.39 -6.94
CA ARG A 107 -33.45 14.34 -7.50
C ARG A 107 -34.09 15.70 -7.28
N THR A 108 -34.00 16.55 -8.30
CA THR A 108 -34.94 17.66 -8.50
C THR A 108 -36.21 17.07 -9.11
N SER A 109 -37.32 17.17 -8.39
CA SER A 109 -38.68 17.14 -8.95
C SER A 109 -39.54 17.98 -8.04
#